data_AF-A0A3C0NLJ4-F1
#
_entry.id   AF-A0A3C0NLJ4-F1
#
_cell.length_a   1.000
_cell.length_b   1.000
_cell.length_c   1.000
_cell.angle_alpha   90.00
_cell.angle_beta   90.00
_cell.angle_gamma   90.00
#
_symmetry.space_group_name_H-M   'P 1'
#
loop_
_entity.id
_entity.type
_entity.pdbx_description
1 polymer ?
#
loop_
_entity_poly.entity_id
_entity_poly.type
_entity_poly.pdbx_seq_one_letter_code
_entity_poly.pdbx_strand_id
1 'polypeptide(L)'
;MQSHGLHSSHLRRDRRFPALARSPFLGWKKRQNRRLFSRHWVYHSILWRKNEYFGREVRQLFEICSHSPFRSAARRTALIAAVFLLSSLLLLQARARSARLNTTGERCAYLVSLGLQPDPESEQSREIALPAVFDTVLERYNALQLESGYDLRAAAGKTCRCFQYDLVSYPDWDGRVIATLYLYRGRVIGGDVHTADVHGFMLPLPAL
;
A
#
# COMPACT_ATOMS: atom_id res chain seq x y z
N MET A 1 -28.53 86.61 -38.59
CA MET A 1 -29.21 86.84 -37.31
C MET A 1 -28.47 86.01 -36.27
N GLN A 2 -27.87 86.68 -35.27
CA GLN A 2 -27.22 86.20 -34.03
C GLN A 2 -26.01 85.24 -34.19
N SER A 3 -24.75 85.51 -33.81
CA SER A 3 -24.02 86.34 -32.82
C SER A 3 -23.36 85.48 -31.72
N HIS A 4 -22.13 85.86 -31.37
CA HIS A 4 -21.22 85.36 -30.32
C HIS A 4 -20.31 84.20 -30.72
N GLY A 5 -18.99 84.25 -30.51
CA GLY A 5 -18.15 85.24 -29.84
C GLY A 5 -16.69 84.81 -29.95
N LEU A 6 -15.80 85.80 -30.00
CA LEU A 6 -14.35 85.73 -30.19
C LEU A 6 -13.63 85.11 -28.97
N HIS A 7 -12.56 84.33 -29.21
CA HIS A 7 -11.25 84.65 -28.60
C HIS A 7 -10.05 83.97 -29.30
N SER A 8 -9.15 84.83 -29.76
CA SER A 8 -7.75 84.71 -30.17
C SER A 8 -6.91 83.89 -29.17
N SER A 9 -5.73 83.31 -29.41
CA SER A 9 -4.70 83.28 -30.46
C SER A 9 -3.45 82.61 -29.84
N HIS A 10 -2.44 82.27 -30.65
CA HIS A 10 -1.02 82.06 -30.27
C HIS A 10 -0.55 80.69 -29.76
N LEU A 11 0.02 79.87 -30.66
CA LEU A 11 1.48 79.77 -30.91
C LEU A 11 1.86 78.37 -31.44
N ARG A 12 2.34 78.33 -32.69
CA ARG A 12 3.14 77.23 -33.26
C ARG A 12 4.44 77.10 -32.48
N ARG A 13 4.94 75.87 -32.31
CA ARG A 13 6.33 75.52 -32.66
C ARG A 13 6.51 74.00 -32.73
N ASP A 14 6.92 73.56 -33.91
CA ASP A 14 7.62 72.31 -34.17
C ASP A 14 8.75 72.06 -33.16
N ARG A 15 9.05 70.78 -32.90
CA ARG A 15 10.40 70.21 -33.11
C ARG A 15 10.46 68.71 -32.83
N ARG A 16 11.04 68.00 -33.80
CA ARG A 16 11.57 66.65 -33.71
C ARG A 16 12.83 66.61 -32.81
N PHE A 17 13.03 65.46 -32.13
CA PHE A 17 14.25 64.79 -31.60
C PHE A 17 15.60 65.54 -31.49
N PRO A 18 16.43 65.25 -30.46
CA PRO A 18 17.46 64.19 -30.61
C PRO A 18 17.85 63.44 -29.31
N ALA A 19 18.86 62.58 -29.46
CA ALA A 19 19.26 61.45 -28.62
C ALA A 19 20.40 61.72 -27.59
N LEU A 20 20.63 60.68 -26.75
CA LEU A 20 21.90 60.24 -26.13
C LEU A 20 22.56 61.00 -24.96
N ALA A 21 22.68 60.31 -23.82
CA ALA A 21 23.82 60.32 -22.87
C ALA A 21 23.79 59.00 -22.06
N ARG A 22 24.65 57.98 -22.29
CA ARG A 22 26.02 57.71 -21.76
C ARG A 22 26.14 57.86 -20.22
N SER A 23 25.99 56.75 -19.45
CA SER A 23 27.04 55.91 -18.77
C SER A 23 27.50 56.48 -17.40
N PRO A 24 28.26 55.81 -16.48
CA PRO A 24 29.01 54.53 -16.54
C PRO A 24 29.16 53.71 -15.19
N PHE A 25 29.94 52.60 -15.23
CA PHE A 25 30.59 51.84 -14.11
C PHE A 25 29.70 51.05 -13.11
N LEU A 26 29.99 49.80 -12.70
CA LEU A 26 31.19 48.96 -12.71
C LEU A 26 30.89 47.56 -13.31
N GLY A 27 31.71 47.15 -14.27
CA GLY A 27 31.99 45.73 -14.49
C GLY A 27 33.14 45.25 -13.61
N TRP A 28 33.31 43.94 -13.52
CA TRP A 28 34.54 43.12 -13.54
C TRP A 28 34.17 41.73 -12.95
N LYS A 29 33.94 40.70 -13.78
CA LYS A 29 34.89 39.61 -14.17
C LYS A 29 35.47 38.87 -12.94
N LYS A 30 35.34 37.56 -12.75
CA LYS A 30 35.70 36.44 -13.65
C LYS A 30 35.24 35.09 -13.05
N ARG A 31 34.90 34.14 -13.93
CA ARG A 31 35.15 32.68 -13.85
C ARG A 31 35.85 32.17 -12.58
N GLN A 32 35.18 31.30 -11.82
CA GLN A 32 35.54 29.95 -11.32
C GLN A 32 34.22 29.40 -10.71
N ASN A 33 33.66 28.23 -11.00
CA ASN A 33 34.22 26.90 -10.83
C ASN A 33 33.33 25.87 -11.55
N ARG A 34 33.68 25.50 -12.78
CA ARG A 34 33.23 24.25 -13.43
C ARG A 34 34.02 23.13 -12.77
N ARG A 35 33.45 22.47 -11.76
CA ARG A 35 33.78 21.11 -11.26
C ARG A 35 33.04 20.92 -9.94
N LEU A 36 31.76 20.54 -10.00
CA LEU A 36 31.00 19.84 -8.95
C LEU A 36 29.61 19.38 -9.46
N PHE A 37 29.47 19.15 -10.77
CA PHE A 37 28.29 18.49 -11.35
C PHE A 37 28.62 17.02 -11.57
N SER A 38 28.52 16.26 -10.49
CA SER A 38 28.82 14.83 -10.42
C SER A 38 27.58 13.99 -10.71
N ARG A 39 27.49 13.52 -11.96
CA ARG A 39 27.17 12.13 -12.38
C ARG A 39 26.04 11.34 -11.67
N HIS A 40 24.91 11.94 -11.30
CA HIS A 40 23.74 11.17 -10.81
C HIS A 40 22.46 11.29 -11.65
N TRP A 41 22.45 12.11 -12.71
CA TRP A 41 21.22 12.47 -13.43
C TRP A 41 21.04 11.87 -14.84
N VAL A 42 21.71 10.75 -15.14
CA VAL A 42 21.56 10.07 -16.46
C VAL A 42 20.86 8.71 -16.37
N TYR A 43 20.77 8.09 -15.18
CA TYR A 43 20.06 6.81 -15.04
C TYR A 43 18.53 6.95 -14.90
N HIS A 44 18.04 8.11 -14.45
CA HIS A 44 16.62 8.30 -14.16
C HIS A 44 15.73 8.57 -15.38
N SER A 45 16.31 8.88 -16.55
CA SER A 45 15.55 9.19 -17.77
C SER A 45 15.27 7.97 -18.66
N ILE A 46 15.91 6.82 -18.43
CA ILE A 46 15.80 5.63 -19.30
C ILE A 46 14.69 4.67 -18.84
N LEU A 47 14.41 4.58 -17.54
CA LEU A 47 13.34 3.73 -17.00
C LEU A 47 11.93 4.33 -17.18
N TRP A 48 11.81 5.59 -17.60
CA TRP A 48 10.55 6.32 -17.72
C TRP A 48 9.74 6.02 -18.99
N ARG A 49 10.25 5.17 -19.90
CA ARG A 49 9.65 4.98 -21.24
C ARG A 49 8.87 3.67 -21.44
N LYS A 50 8.69 2.82 -20.41
CA LYS A 50 8.14 1.46 -20.61
C LYS A 50 6.90 1.03 -19.82
N ASN A 51 6.29 1.87 -18.97
CA ASN A 51 5.11 1.46 -18.21
C ASN A 51 4.02 2.54 -18.18
N GLU A 52 3.12 2.50 -19.16
CA GLU A 52 1.98 3.43 -19.27
C GLU A 52 0.87 3.17 -18.22
N TYR A 53 0.93 2.07 -17.47
CA TYR A 53 -0.04 1.77 -16.40
C TYR A 53 0.29 2.42 -15.05
N PHE A 54 1.51 2.93 -14.86
CA PHE A 54 1.98 3.47 -13.57
C PHE A 54 1.89 5.01 -13.51
N GLY A 55 1.28 5.65 -14.51
CA GLY A 55 1.49 7.07 -14.81
C GLY A 55 0.50 8.06 -14.19
N ARG A 56 -0.72 7.67 -13.79
CA ARG A 56 -1.74 8.63 -13.30
C ARG A 56 -1.79 8.72 -11.78
N GLU A 57 -1.80 7.58 -11.07
CA GLU A 57 -1.85 7.59 -9.61
C GLU A 57 -0.55 8.10 -8.98
N VAL A 58 0.59 7.77 -9.57
CA VAL A 58 1.90 8.30 -9.11
C VAL A 58 2.02 9.80 -9.36
N ARG A 59 1.37 10.32 -10.42
CA ARG A 59 1.29 11.77 -10.67
C ARG A 59 0.42 12.46 -9.62
N GLN A 60 -0.73 11.89 -9.26
CA GLN A 60 -1.59 12.43 -8.20
C GLN A 60 -0.90 12.36 -6.83
N LEU A 61 -0.21 11.28 -6.50
CA LEU A 61 0.55 11.17 -5.25
C LEU A 61 1.73 12.15 -5.21
N PHE A 62 2.40 12.41 -6.34
CA PHE A 62 3.45 13.42 -6.44
C PHE A 62 2.91 14.85 -6.26
N GLU A 63 1.73 15.16 -6.83
CA GLU A 63 1.07 16.45 -6.65
C GLU A 63 0.59 16.68 -5.22
N ILE A 64 -0.01 15.67 -4.58
CA ILE A 64 -0.46 15.74 -3.18
C ILE A 64 0.75 15.92 -2.24
N CYS A 65 1.85 15.20 -2.47
CA CYS A 65 3.05 15.33 -1.64
C CYS A 65 3.78 16.67 -1.86
N SER A 66 3.73 17.25 -3.05
CA SER A 66 4.42 18.51 -3.38
C SER A 66 3.76 19.77 -2.79
N HIS A 67 2.45 19.73 -2.54
CA HIS A 67 1.68 20.87 -1.99
C HIS A 67 1.56 20.87 -0.45
N SER A 68 2.17 19.91 0.24
CA SER A 68 2.15 19.89 1.70
C SER A 68 3.05 21.00 2.30
N PRO A 69 2.60 21.71 3.36
CA PRO A 69 3.29 22.88 3.94
C PRO A 69 4.53 22.50 4.79
N PHE A 70 5.06 21.28 4.63
CA PHE A 70 6.19 20.79 5.39
C PHE A 70 7.50 21.33 4.84
N ARG A 71 8.10 22.24 5.60
CA ARG A 71 9.21 23.12 5.21
C ARG A 71 10.60 22.44 5.12
N SER A 72 10.76 21.17 5.48
CA SER A 72 12.06 20.47 5.42
C SER A 72 12.05 19.27 4.46
N ALA A 73 13.01 19.24 3.53
CA ALA A 73 13.16 18.17 2.53
C ALA A 73 13.24 16.76 3.17
N ALA A 74 13.82 16.66 4.37
CA ALA A 74 13.93 15.43 5.14
C ALA A 74 12.57 14.82 5.56
N ARG A 75 11.56 15.64 5.85
CA ARG A 75 10.22 15.14 6.21
C ARG A 75 9.50 14.57 5.00
N ARG A 76 9.67 15.15 3.82
CA ARG A 76 9.09 14.66 2.55
C ARG A 76 9.70 13.32 2.14
N THR A 77 11.02 13.19 2.23
CA THR A 77 11.70 11.91 1.93
C THR A 77 11.30 10.82 2.92
N ALA A 78 11.15 11.15 4.21
CA ALA A 78 10.67 10.21 5.22
C ALA A 78 9.24 9.73 4.94
N LEU A 79 8.32 10.62 4.57
CA LEU A 79 6.95 10.25 4.22
C LEU A 79 6.88 9.35 2.98
N ILE A 80 7.65 9.67 1.94
CA ILE A 80 7.70 8.85 0.72
C ILE A 80 8.25 7.45 1.05
N ALA A 81 9.34 7.36 1.82
CA ALA A 81 9.89 6.09 2.25
C ALA A 81 8.89 5.26 3.08
N ALA A 82 8.16 5.90 4.00
CA ALA A 82 7.13 5.25 4.80
C ALA A 82 5.99 4.68 3.92
N VAL A 83 5.54 5.43 2.92
CA VAL A 83 4.51 4.95 1.97
C VAL A 83 5.02 3.75 1.15
N PHE A 84 6.27 3.79 0.68
CA PHE A 84 6.86 2.64 -0.04
C PHE A 84 7.01 1.40 0.85
N LEU A 85 7.44 1.58 2.11
CA LEU A 85 7.55 0.48 3.06
C LEU A 85 6.19 -0.13 3.40
N LEU A 86 5.18 0.72 3.65
CA LEU A 86 3.81 0.26 3.89
C LEU A 86 3.23 -0.45 2.67
N SER A 87 3.41 0.10 1.47
CA SER A 87 2.95 -0.52 0.23
C SER A 87 3.62 -1.88 -0.02
N SER A 88 4.92 -1.98 0.23
CA SER A 88 5.67 -3.24 0.14
C SER A 88 5.13 -4.28 1.13
N LEU A 89 4.87 -3.86 2.38
CA LEU A 89 4.29 -4.74 3.40
C LEU A 89 2.90 -5.24 3.00
N LEU A 90 2.02 -4.35 2.52
CA LEU A 90 0.69 -4.71 2.04
C LEU A 90 0.73 -5.70 0.87
N LEU A 91 1.66 -5.50 -0.08
CA LEU A 91 1.86 -6.42 -1.21
C LEU A 91 2.37 -7.80 -0.76
N LEU A 92 3.25 -7.84 0.23
CA LEU A 92 3.74 -9.10 0.82
C LEU A 92 2.60 -9.86 1.51
N GLN A 93 1.76 -9.17 2.29
CA GLN A 93 0.60 -9.79 2.93
C GLN A 93 -0.44 -10.28 1.91
N ALA A 94 -0.73 -9.51 0.87
CA ALA A 94 -1.63 -9.92 -0.20
C ALA A 94 -1.10 -11.18 -0.92
N ARG A 95 0.21 -11.25 -1.17
CA ARG A 95 0.84 -12.42 -1.77
C ARG A 95 0.74 -13.66 -0.87
N ALA A 96 1.00 -13.51 0.43
CA ALA A 96 0.85 -14.60 1.40
C ALA A 96 -0.58 -15.15 1.45
N ARG A 97 -1.60 -14.28 1.43
CA ARG A 97 -3.03 -14.68 1.36
C ARG A 97 -3.41 -15.36 0.05
N SER A 98 -2.69 -15.09 -1.03
CA SER A 98 -2.93 -15.70 -2.36
C SER A 98 -2.14 -17.00 -2.59
N ALA A 99 -1.18 -17.32 -1.72
CA ALA A 99 -0.35 -18.50 -1.84
C ALA A 99 -1.19 -19.77 -1.73
N ARG A 100 -0.83 -20.79 -2.51
CA ARG A 100 -1.44 -22.11 -2.39
C ARG A 100 -0.63 -22.93 -1.40
N LEU A 101 -1.29 -23.53 -0.42
CA LEU A 101 -0.70 -24.30 0.67
C LEU A 101 -0.93 -25.80 0.44
N ASN A 102 -0.29 -26.35 -0.59
CA ASN A 102 -0.50 -27.75 -0.99
C ASN A 102 0.35 -28.71 -0.15
N THR A 103 1.47 -28.25 0.38
CA THR A 103 2.39 -29.05 1.18
C THR A 103 2.25 -28.75 2.68
N THR A 104 2.67 -29.70 3.52
CA THR A 104 2.74 -29.53 4.97
C THR A 104 3.61 -28.34 5.34
N GLY A 105 4.79 -28.23 4.72
CA GLY A 105 5.70 -27.11 4.96
C GLY A 105 5.09 -25.73 4.67
N GLU A 106 4.33 -25.59 3.58
CA GLU A 106 3.62 -24.34 3.26
C GLU A 106 2.54 -24.01 4.31
N ARG A 107 1.79 -25.01 4.78
CA ARG A 107 0.77 -24.84 5.82
C ARG A 107 1.39 -24.49 7.18
N CYS A 108 2.47 -25.16 7.57
CA CYS A 108 3.21 -24.82 8.80
C CYS A 108 3.81 -23.42 8.72
N ALA A 109 4.43 -23.05 7.59
CA ALA A 109 4.96 -21.70 7.39
C ALA A 109 3.86 -20.63 7.47
N TYR A 110 2.66 -20.92 6.96
CA TYR A 110 1.50 -20.06 7.09
C TYR A 110 1.09 -19.87 8.56
N LEU A 111 0.97 -20.94 9.33
CA LEU A 111 0.67 -20.85 10.77
C LEU A 111 1.75 -20.10 11.56
N VAL A 112 3.04 -20.31 11.24
CA VAL A 112 4.15 -19.55 11.81
C VAL A 112 4.06 -18.07 11.51
N SER A 113 3.62 -17.69 10.31
CA SER A 113 3.40 -16.28 9.97
C SER A 113 2.25 -15.63 10.76
N LEU A 114 1.38 -16.43 11.38
CA LEU A 114 0.35 -15.99 12.33
C LEU A 114 0.81 -16.00 13.79
N GLY A 115 2.08 -16.30 14.05
CA GLY A 115 2.64 -16.42 15.40
C GLY A 115 2.36 -17.75 16.09
N LEU A 116 1.86 -18.76 15.36
CA LEU A 116 1.59 -20.10 15.89
C LEU A 116 2.75 -21.05 15.61
N GLN A 117 3.03 -21.99 16.51
CA GLN A 117 4.10 -22.97 16.35
C GLN A 117 3.53 -24.38 16.16
N PRO A 118 3.16 -24.79 14.93
CA PRO A 118 2.62 -26.12 14.68
C PRO A 118 3.72 -27.18 14.70
N ASP A 119 3.40 -28.36 15.22
CA ASP A 119 4.19 -29.57 15.02
C ASP A 119 3.85 -30.22 13.66
N PRO A 120 4.78 -30.23 12.68
CA PRO A 120 4.53 -30.81 11.37
C PRO A 120 4.28 -32.32 11.39
N GLU A 121 4.77 -33.05 12.41
CA GLU A 121 4.60 -34.50 12.51
C GLU A 121 3.19 -34.88 13.00
N SER A 122 2.49 -33.93 13.65
CA SER A 122 1.13 -34.10 14.15
C SER A 122 0.03 -33.97 13.07
N GLU A 123 0.39 -33.72 11.80
CA GLU A 123 -0.57 -33.41 10.74
C GLU A 123 -1.67 -34.46 10.62
N GLN A 124 -2.91 -34.02 10.80
CA GLN A 124 -4.10 -34.79 10.42
C GLN A 124 -4.81 -34.10 9.26
N SER A 125 -5.26 -34.87 8.28
CA SER A 125 -6.00 -34.31 7.14
C SER A 125 -7.24 -35.12 6.82
N ARG A 126 -8.32 -34.42 6.45
CA ARG A 126 -9.59 -35.03 6.00
C ARG A 126 -10.28 -34.15 4.99
N GLU A 127 -11.13 -34.75 4.17
CA GLU A 127 -12.03 -34.02 3.28
C GLU A 127 -13.35 -33.73 4.01
N ILE A 128 -13.87 -32.52 3.83
CA ILE A 128 -15.16 -32.09 4.38
C ILE A 128 -16.00 -31.52 3.25
N ALA A 129 -17.21 -32.06 3.08
CA ALA A 129 -18.19 -31.49 2.16
C ALA A 129 -18.94 -30.34 2.87
N LEU A 130 -18.76 -29.11 2.38
CA LEU A 130 -19.54 -27.98 2.87
C LEU A 130 -20.93 -28.01 2.22
N PRO A 131 -22.00 -27.78 2.99
CA PRO A 131 -23.34 -27.72 2.43
C PRO A 131 -23.47 -26.54 1.47
N ALA A 132 -24.36 -26.65 0.47
CA ALA A 132 -24.64 -25.57 -0.47
C ALA A 132 -25.38 -24.40 0.20
N VAL A 133 -26.14 -24.68 1.25
CA VAL A 133 -26.89 -23.72 2.06
C VAL A 133 -26.43 -23.89 3.51
N PHE A 134 -26.00 -22.80 4.14
CA PHE A 134 -25.52 -22.84 5.51
C PHE A 134 -26.72 -22.74 6.46
N ASP A 135 -26.77 -23.63 7.44
CA ASP A 135 -27.74 -23.56 8.53
C ASP A 135 -27.32 -22.52 9.58
N THR A 136 -28.16 -22.30 10.60
CA THR A 136 -27.87 -21.30 11.63
C THR A 136 -26.56 -21.54 12.38
N VAL A 137 -26.11 -22.79 12.52
CA VAL A 137 -24.87 -23.12 13.23
C VAL A 137 -23.67 -22.75 12.38
N LEU A 138 -23.64 -23.20 11.12
CA LEU A 138 -22.54 -22.91 10.22
C LEU A 138 -22.50 -21.42 9.82
N GLU A 139 -23.66 -20.75 9.77
CA GLU A 139 -23.75 -19.30 9.60
C GLU A 139 -23.05 -18.54 10.72
N ARG A 140 -23.34 -18.90 11.99
CA ARG A 140 -22.66 -18.29 13.15
C ARG A 140 -21.18 -18.57 13.16
N TYR A 141 -20.79 -19.81 12.82
CA TYR A 141 -19.39 -20.17 12.72
C TYR A 141 -18.68 -19.37 11.61
N ASN A 142 -19.31 -19.21 10.44
CA ASN A 142 -18.74 -18.40 9.35
C ASN A 142 -18.66 -16.91 9.70
N ALA A 143 -19.59 -16.39 10.51
CA ALA A 143 -19.52 -15.01 10.98
C ALA A 143 -18.21 -14.73 11.75
N LEU A 144 -17.78 -15.65 12.63
CA LEU A 144 -16.50 -15.54 13.33
C LEU A 144 -15.30 -15.60 12.36
N GLN A 145 -15.40 -16.39 11.29
CA GLN A 145 -14.35 -16.51 10.27
C GLN A 145 -14.22 -15.22 9.44
N LEU A 146 -15.34 -14.56 9.14
CA LEU A 146 -15.39 -13.29 8.40
C LEU A 146 -14.69 -12.16 9.14
N GLU A 147 -14.79 -12.12 10.48
CA GLU A 147 -14.06 -11.15 11.30
C GLU A 147 -12.54 -11.28 11.14
N SER A 148 -12.04 -12.50 10.91
CA SER A 148 -10.63 -12.80 10.61
C SER A 148 -10.28 -12.73 9.11
N GLY A 149 -11.21 -12.28 8.26
CA GLY A 149 -10.98 -12.12 6.82
C GLY A 149 -11.05 -13.42 6.01
N TYR A 150 -11.68 -14.46 6.56
CA TYR A 150 -11.95 -15.72 5.88
C TYR A 150 -13.44 -15.88 5.56
N ASP A 151 -13.78 -16.68 4.54
CA ASP A 151 -15.17 -16.94 4.21
C ASP A 151 -15.34 -18.38 3.71
N LEU A 152 -15.97 -19.23 4.52
CA LEU A 152 -16.26 -20.62 4.18
C LEU A 152 -17.27 -20.72 3.04
N ARG A 153 -18.11 -19.70 2.84
CA ARG A 153 -19.07 -19.67 1.71
C ARG A 153 -18.39 -19.62 0.36
N ALA A 154 -17.12 -19.20 0.30
CA ALA A 154 -16.30 -19.29 -0.91
C ALA A 154 -16.21 -20.72 -1.48
N ALA A 155 -16.50 -21.74 -0.65
CA ALA A 155 -16.56 -23.14 -1.04
C ALA A 155 -17.92 -23.80 -0.70
N ALA A 156 -19.01 -23.04 -0.60
CA ALA A 156 -20.35 -23.60 -0.37
C ALA A 156 -20.73 -24.63 -1.45
N GLY A 157 -21.26 -25.79 -1.00
CA GLY A 157 -21.61 -26.91 -1.88
C GLY A 157 -20.41 -27.60 -2.52
N LYS A 158 -19.20 -27.38 -2.00
CA LYS A 158 -17.95 -28.00 -2.48
C LYS A 158 -17.26 -28.77 -1.34
N THR A 159 -16.37 -29.66 -1.72
CA THR A 159 -15.47 -30.34 -0.79
C THR A 159 -14.21 -29.51 -0.57
N CYS A 160 -13.89 -29.25 0.70
CA CYS A 160 -12.63 -28.64 1.14
C CYS A 160 -11.78 -29.66 1.91
N ARG A 161 -10.50 -29.33 2.12
CA ARG A 161 -9.60 -30.13 2.97
C ARG A 161 -9.44 -29.44 4.31
N CYS A 162 -9.66 -30.19 5.38
CA CYS A 162 -9.37 -29.79 6.75
C CYS A 162 -8.01 -30.36 7.14
N PHE A 163 -7.13 -29.52 7.65
CA PHE A 163 -5.84 -29.90 8.22
C PHE A 163 -5.79 -29.49 9.68
N GLN A 164 -5.23 -30.33 10.54
CA GLN A 164 -5.05 -30.05 11.96
C GLN A 164 -3.60 -30.29 12.36
N TYR A 165 -3.11 -29.44 13.25
CA TYR A 165 -1.77 -29.52 13.83
C TYR A 165 -1.85 -29.26 15.32
N ASP A 166 -1.14 -30.05 16.10
CA ASP A 166 -0.87 -29.71 17.50
C ASP A 166 0.09 -28.52 17.55
N LEU A 167 -0.17 -27.59 18.48
CA LEU A 167 0.72 -26.48 18.74
C LEU A 167 1.74 -26.89 19.82
N VAL A 168 3.01 -26.64 19.54
CA VAL A 168 4.13 -26.93 20.47
C VAL A 168 4.02 -26.10 21.74
N SER A 169 3.51 -24.88 21.63
CA SER A 169 3.18 -24.01 22.75
C SER A 169 2.06 -23.05 22.39
N TYR A 170 1.26 -22.65 23.37
CA TYR A 170 0.25 -21.61 23.25
C TYR A 170 0.23 -20.77 24.53
N PRO A 171 0.18 -19.42 24.46
CA PRO A 171 0.18 -18.57 25.65
C PRO A 171 -1.00 -18.88 26.58
N ASP A 172 -0.77 -18.79 27.88
CA ASP A 172 -1.80 -18.86 28.92
C ASP A 172 -2.64 -20.16 28.93
N TRP A 173 -2.13 -21.26 28.33
CA TRP A 173 -2.77 -22.56 28.32
C TRP A 173 -1.76 -23.71 28.35
N ASP A 174 -1.82 -24.56 29.38
CA ASP A 174 -0.88 -25.68 29.57
C ASP A 174 -1.33 -26.99 28.87
N GLY A 175 -2.56 -27.04 28.37
CA GLY A 175 -3.13 -28.23 27.72
C GLY A 175 -2.85 -28.31 26.22
N ARG A 176 -3.33 -29.39 25.59
CA ARG A 176 -3.24 -29.59 24.14
C ARG A 176 -4.06 -28.55 23.38
N VAL A 177 -3.40 -27.78 22.52
CA VAL A 177 -4.01 -26.80 21.61
C VAL A 177 -3.80 -27.23 20.16
N ILE A 178 -4.84 -27.12 19.35
CA ILE A 178 -4.90 -27.58 17.97
C ILE A 178 -5.19 -26.38 17.06
N ALA A 179 -4.41 -26.22 16.00
CA ALA A 179 -4.72 -25.30 14.91
C ALA A 179 -5.36 -26.05 13.74
N THR A 180 -6.53 -25.58 13.31
CA THR A 180 -7.27 -26.11 12.16
C THR A 180 -7.18 -25.15 10.98
N LEU A 181 -6.95 -25.68 9.78
CA LEU A 181 -7.03 -24.95 8.52
C LEU A 181 -8.04 -25.62 7.58
N TYR A 182 -8.97 -24.84 7.03
CA TYR A 182 -9.86 -25.26 5.95
C TYR A 182 -9.35 -24.69 4.63
N LEU A 183 -9.00 -25.56 3.69
CA LEU A 183 -8.45 -25.20 2.40
C LEU A 183 -9.37 -25.60 1.26
N TYR A 184 -9.66 -24.66 0.36
CA TYR A 184 -10.29 -24.93 -0.93
C TYR A 184 -9.33 -24.57 -2.05
N ARG A 185 -9.00 -25.55 -2.92
CA ARG A 185 -8.03 -25.41 -4.02
C ARG A 185 -6.68 -24.83 -3.56
N GLY A 186 -6.23 -25.26 -2.38
CA GLY A 186 -4.97 -24.82 -1.75
C GLY A 186 -5.05 -23.45 -1.07
N ARG A 187 -6.19 -22.76 -1.06
CA ARG A 187 -6.34 -21.45 -0.40
C ARG A 187 -7.08 -21.62 0.92
N VAL A 188 -6.62 -20.93 1.96
CA VAL A 188 -7.31 -20.91 3.26
C VAL A 188 -8.64 -20.18 3.11
N ILE A 189 -9.73 -20.85 3.47
CA ILE A 189 -11.10 -20.33 3.48
C ILE A 189 -11.67 -20.20 4.90
N GLY A 190 -10.91 -20.62 5.90
CA GLY A 190 -11.22 -20.51 7.32
C GLY A 190 -10.27 -21.34 8.17
N GLY A 191 -10.37 -21.19 9.48
CA GLY A 191 -9.59 -21.97 10.43
C GLY A 191 -9.87 -21.53 11.87
N ASP A 192 -9.39 -22.31 12.82
CA ASP A 192 -9.53 -22.00 14.24
C ASP A 192 -8.34 -22.50 15.02
N VAL A 193 -8.19 -21.96 16.23
CA VAL A 193 -7.32 -22.50 17.27
C VAL A 193 -8.23 -22.90 18.41
N HIS A 194 -8.21 -24.17 18.78
CA HIS A 194 -9.07 -24.71 19.82
C HIS A 194 -8.35 -25.72 20.69
N THR A 195 -8.91 -25.99 21.85
CA THR A 195 -8.41 -27.03 22.75
C THR A 195 -9.33 -28.25 22.69
N ALA A 196 -8.80 -29.42 23.04
CA ALA A 196 -9.59 -30.65 23.12
C ALA A 196 -10.37 -30.78 24.46
N ASP A 197 -10.32 -29.75 25.32
CA ASP A 197 -10.91 -29.75 26.66
C ASP A 197 -12.38 -29.28 26.62
N VAL A 198 -13.22 -29.87 27.48
CA VAL A 198 -14.62 -29.50 27.68
C VAL A 198 -14.75 -28.07 28.20
N HIS A 199 -13.79 -27.61 29.02
CA HIS A 199 -13.71 -26.22 29.49
C HIS A 199 -12.74 -25.38 28.65
N GLY A 200 -12.50 -25.83 27.42
CA GLY A 200 -11.61 -25.22 26.45
C GLY A 200 -12.13 -23.95 25.80
N PHE A 201 -11.38 -23.52 24.80
CA PHE A 201 -11.76 -22.42 23.92
C PHE A 201 -11.70 -22.84 22.46
N MET A 202 -12.38 -22.05 21.63
CA MET A 202 -12.25 -22.07 20.18
C MET A 202 -12.23 -20.62 19.71
N LEU A 203 -11.13 -20.22 19.10
CA LEU A 203 -10.91 -18.88 18.57
C LEU A 203 -10.71 -18.97 17.06
N PRO A 204 -11.22 -18.01 16.26
CA PRO A 204 -10.94 -18.00 14.84
C PRO A 204 -9.44 -17.84 14.60
N LEU A 205 -8.96 -18.34 13.46
CA LEU A 205 -7.57 -18.16 13.08
C LEU A 205 -7.22 -16.66 13.04
N PRO A 206 -6.07 -16.22 13.56
CA PRO A 206 -5.66 -14.82 13.43
C PRO A 206 -5.56 -14.40 11.96
N ALA A 207 -5.95 -13.16 11.66
CA ALA A 207 -5.75 -12.58 10.34
C ALA A 207 -4.26 -12.21 10.13
N LEU A 208 -3.77 -12.38 8.89
CA LEU A 208 -2.45 -11.88 8.45
C LEU A 208 -2.41 -10.36 8.38
#